data_AF-A0A956RVW6-F1
#
_entry.id   AF-A0A956RVW6-F1
#
_cell.length_a   1.000
_cell.length_b   1.000
_cell.length_c   1.000
_cell.angle_alpha   90.00
_cell.angle_beta   90.00
_cell.angle_gamma   90.00
#
_symmetry.space_group_name_H-M   'P 1'
#
loop_
_entity.id
_entity.type
_entity.pdbx_description
1 polymer ?
#
loop_
_entity_poly.entity_id
_entity_poly.type
_entity_poly.pdbx_seq_one_letter_code
_entity_poly.pdbx_strand_id
1 'polypeptide(L)'
;MSTNKQLIRDYLNAISGKPKTEAVLDKYTTDHELKEHIRFFESAFPKYKLIDEDLIEEGNKVAVRATFHGVHKGELMGIAATGKEVSVSLMLIYEIQDGIIHKHWMVADQFALMQQLGVIK
;
A
#
# COMPACT_ATOMS: atom_id res chain seq x y z
N MET A 1 21.37 6.57 1.77
CA MET A 1 20.26 6.40 0.81
C MET A 1 20.03 7.73 0.13
N SER A 2 19.52 7.74 -1.11
CA SER A 2 19.05 8.98 -1.74
C SER A 2 17.89 9.59 -0.95
N THR A 3 17.61 10.87 -1.19
CA THR A 3 16.44 11.58 -0.64
C THR A 3 15.12 10.90 -1.01
N ASN A 4 15.00 10.41 -2.26
CA ASN A 4 13.79 9.74 -2.74
C ASN A 4 13.55 8.40 -2.06
N LYS A 5 14.57 7.54 -1.94
CA LYS A 5 14.42 6.27 -1.20
C LYS A 5 14.14 6.50 0.28
N GLN A 6 14.73 7.53 0.88
CA GLN A 6 14.45 7.88 2.27
C GLN A 6 12.99 8.34 2.44
N LEU A 7 12.48 9.20 1.54
CA LEU A 7 11.08 9.62 1.53
C LEU A 7 10.13 8.43 1.51
N ILE A 8 10.35 7.47 0.60
CA ILE A 8 9.49 6.28 0.50
C ILE A 8 9.58 5.42 1.75
N ARG A 9 10.77 5.25 2.32
CA ARG A 9 10.92 4.48 3.57
C ARG A 9 10.21 5.17 4.74
N ASP A 10 10.33 6.49 4.86
CA ASP A 10 9.63 7.26 5.90
C ASP A 10 8.11 7.19 5.73
N TYR A 11 7.63 7.27 4.49
CA TYR A 11 6.23 7.09 4.14
C TYR A 11 5.72 5.69 4.53
N LEU A 12 6.40 4.61 4.11
CA LEU A 12 6.03 3.24 4.46
C LEU A 12 6.02 3.03 5.98
N ASN A 13 7.04 3.56 6.68
CA ASN A 13 7.09 3.53 8.14
C ASN A 13 5.96 4.31 8.81
N ALA A 14 5.45 5.37 8.18
CA ALA A 14 4.35 6.16 8.71
C ALA A 14 3.00 5.44 8.60
N ILE A 15 2.79 4.63 7.55
CA ILE A 15 1.48 4.02 7.26
C ILE A 15 1.39 2.53 7.60
N SER A 16 2.51 1.79 7.58
CA SER A 16 2.52 0.34 7.76
C SER A 16 2.20 -0.04 9.21
N GLY A 17 1.15 -0.84 9.42
CA GLY A 17 0.73 -1.26 10.75
C GLY A 17 0.10 -0.15 11.60
N LYS A 18 -0.20 1.02 11.01
CA LYS A 18 -0.66 2.23 11.68
C LYS A 18 -1.94 2.76 11.04
N PRO A 19 -2.74 3.57 11.77
CA PRO A 19 -3.87 4.29 11.17
C PRO A 19 -3.40 5.19 10.02
N LYS A 20 -4.08 5.10 8.87
CA LYS A 20 -3.74 5.85 7.66
C LYS A 20 -4.60 7.12 7.57
N THR A 21 -4.38 8.05 8.51
CA THR A 21 -5.16 9.29 8.60
C THR A 21 -4.82 10.24 7.45
N GLU A 22 -5.76 11.11 7.06
CA GLU A 22 -5.52 12.10 5.99
C GLU A 22 -4.29 12.97 6.28
N ALA A 23 -4.11 13.44 7.51
CA ALA A 23 -2.94 14.23 7.90
C ALA A 23 -1.61 13.50 7.68
N VAL A 24 -1.58 12.17 7.85
CA VAL A 24 -0.38 11.36 7.54
C VAL A 24 -0.20 11.27 6.02
N LEU A 25 -1.27 11.00 5.27
CA LEU A 25 -1.18 10.87 3.81
C LEU A 25 -0.81 12.19 3.13
N ASP A 26 -1.41 13.31 3.55
CA ASP A 26 -1.16 14.66 3.04
C ASP A 26 0.30 15.09 3.20
N LYS A 27 1.01 14.55 4.19
CA LYS A 27 2.45 14.80 4.38
C LYS A 27 3.30 14.19 3.26
N TYR A 28 2.88 13.07 2.68
CA TYR A 28 3.72 12.28 1.76
C TYR A 28 3.22 12.27 0.33
N THR A 29 1.93 12.52 0.08
CA THR A 29 1.38 12.42 -1.27
C THR A 29 0.30 13.46 -1.58
N THR A 30 0.34 13.96 -2.81
CA THR A 30 -0.74 14.74 -3.44
C THR A 30 -1.58 13.90 -4.40
N ASP A 31 -1.21 12.65 -4.62
CA ASP A 31 -1.92 11.73 -5.50
C ASP A 31 -3.26 11.31 -4.86
N HIS A 32 -4.36 11.79 -5.45
CA HIS A 32 -5.71 11.50 -4.97
C HIS A 32 -6.08 10.02 -5.15
N GLU A 33 -5.65 9.39 -6.25
CA GLU A 33 -5.94 7.98 -6.52
C GLU A 33 -5.24 7.08 -5.50
N LEU A 34 -4.00 7.42 -5.15
CA LEU A 34 -3.27 6.72 -4.09
C LEU A 34 -4.01 6.81 -2.74
N LYS A 35 -4.47 8.00 -2.37
CA LYS A 35 -5.21 8.21 -1.11
C LYS A 35 -6.51 7.42 -1.09
N GLU A 36 -7.26 7.41 -2.19
CA GLU A 36 -8.50 6.63 -2.31
C GLU A 36 -8.24 5.13 -2.19
N HIS A 37 -7.22 4.63 -2.88
CA HIS A 37 -6.81 3.24 -2.81
C HIS A 37 -6.45 2.84 -1.37
N ILE A 38 -5.67 3.68 -0.68
CA ILE A 38 -5.28 3.45 0.72
C ILE A 38 -6.52 3.42 1.63
N ARG A 39 -7.45 4.37 1.50
CA ARG A 39 -8.68 4.40 2.29
C ARG A 39 -9.51 3.13 2.09
N PHE A 40 -9.67 2.73 0.83
CA PHE A 40 -10.43 1.54 0.47
C PHE A 40 -9.85 0.26 1.09
N PHE A 41 -8.52 0.08 1.04
CA PHE A 41 -7.89 -1.09 1.67
C PHE A 41 -7.78 -0.97 3.19
N GLU A 42 -7.65 0.23 3.76
CA GLU A 42 -7.67 0.44 5.20
C GLU A 42 -9.05 0.13 5.80
N SER A 43 -10.15 0.38 5.08
CA SER A 43 -11.49 -0.01 5.57
C SER A 43 -11.69 -1.52 5.61
N ALA A 44 -11.15 -2.26 4.63
CA ALA A 44 -11.23 -3.72 4.58
C ALA A 44 -10.21 -4.42 5.49
N PHE A 45 -9.01 -3.85 5.61
CA PHE A 45 -7.88 -4.38 6.38
C PHE A 45 -7.29 -3.30 7.30
N PRO A 46 -7.99 -2.94 8.39
CA PRO A 46 -7.53 -1.87 9.29
C PRO A 46 -6.10 -2.11 9.78
N LYS A 47 -5.25 -1.08 9.62
CA LYS A 47 -3.83 -1.10 9.97
C LYS A 47 -3.03 -2.21 9.27
N TYR A 48 -3.36 -2.53 8.02
CA TYR A 48 -2.53 -3.45 7.23
C TYR A 48 -1.06 -2.97 7.18
N LYS A 49 -0.16 -3.94 7.03
CA LYS A 49 1.28 -3.74 6.90
C LYS A 49 1.68 -3.83 5.44
N LEU A 50 2.61 -2.98 5.06
CA LEU A 50 3.43 -3.11 3.86
C LEU A 50 4.85 -3.43 4.34
N ILE A 51 5.40 -4.52 3.83
CA ILE A 51 6.76 -4.98 4.14
C ILE A 51 7.55 -4.82 2.85
N ASP A 52 8.48 -3.85 2.79
CA ASP A 52 9.34 -3.67 1.62
C ASP A 52 10.42 -4.76 1.58
N GLU A 53 10.53 -5.46 0.45
CA GLU A 53 11.64 -6.38 0.20
C GLU A 53 12.73 -5.72 -0.66
N ASP A 54 12.34 -4.96 -1.69
CA ASP A 54 13.26 -4.23 -2.55
C ASP A 54 12.86 -2.77 -2.71
N LEU A 55 13.87 -1.89 -2.77
CA LEU A 55 13.70 -0.46 -3.03
C LEU A 55 14.68 0.01 -4.11
N ILE A 56 14.17 0.15 -5.33
CA ILE A 56 14.94 0.47 -6.54
C ILE A 56 14.60 1.89 -6.97
N GLU A 57 15.61 2.67 -7.38
CA GLU A 57 15.41 4.06 -7.80
C GLU A 57 16.02 4.28 -9.16
N GLU A 58 15.29 5.00 -9.99
CA GLU A 58 15.74 5.48 -11.30
C GLU A 58 15.17 6.89 -11.53
N GLY A 59 16.06 7.88 -11.57
CA GLY A 59 15.69 9.29 -11.67
C GLY A 59 14.76 9.71 -10.52
N ASN A 60 13.55 10.15 -10.87
CA ASN A 60 12.54 10.59 -9.90
C ASN A 60 11.57 9.48 -9.47
N LYS A 61 11.83 8.23 -9.85
CA LYS A 61 10.95 7.09 -9.56
C LYS A 61 11.58 6.16 -8.56
N VAL A 62 10.76 5.66 -7.63
CA VAL A 62 11.15 4.60 -6.69
C VAL A 62 10.18 3.44 -6.85
N ALA A 63 10.71 2.31 -7.33
CA ALA A 63 9.99 1.05 -7.39
C ALA A 63 10.16 0.28 -6.07
N VAL A 64 9.07 -0.31 -5.60
CA VAL A 64 9.00 -1.07 -4.37
C VAL A 64 8.41 -2.44 -4.65
N ARG A 65 9.17 -3.50 -4.39
CA ARG A 65 8.60 -4.84 -4.22
C ARG A 65 8.24 -5.00 -2.75
N ALA A 66 6.99 -5.32 -2.47
CA ALA A 66 6.50 -5.45 -1.12
C ALA A 66 5.53 -6.62 -0.95
N THR A 67 5.31 -6.99 0.31
CA THR A 67 4.20 -7.84 0.74
C THR A 67 3.19 -7.00 1.53
N PHE A 68 1.93 -7.03 1.09
CA PHE A 68 0.78 -6.59 1.87
C PHE A 68 0.40 -7.69 2.85
N HIS A 69 0.23 -7.33 4.12
CA HIS A 69 -0.25 -8.24 5.15
C HIS A 69 -1.35 -7.58 5.98
N GLY A 70 -2.49 -8.25 6.13
CA GLY A 70 -3.64 -7.69 6.84
C GLY A 70 -4.64 -8.75 7.30
N VAL A 71 -5.58 -8.33 8.14
CA VAL A 71 -6.71 -9.17 8.59
C VAL A 71 -7.99 -8.60 7.99
N HIS A 72 -8.75 -9.42 7.28
CA HIS A 72 -9.99 -8.99 6.62
C HIS A 72 -11.11 -8.75 7.64
N LYS A 73 -11.28 -7.48 8.03
CA LYS A 73 -12.22 -7.06 9.09
C LYS A 73 -13.33 -6.15 8.61
N GLY A 74 -13.23 -5.61 7.39
CA GLY A 74 -14.29 -4.86 6.73
C GLY A 74 -14.81 -5.61 5.50
N GLU A 75 -15.79 -5.00 4.82
CA GLU A 75 -16.21 -5.47 3.50
C GLU A 75 -15.16 -5.09 2.45
N LEU A 76 -14.92 -5.99 1.49
CA LEU A 76 -14.07 -5.75 0.33
C LEU A 76 -14.79 -6.20 -0.94
N MET A 77 -15.12 -5.28 -1.84
CA MET A 77 -15.72 -5.59 -3.15
C MET A 77 -16.96 -6.52 -3.05
N GLY A 78 -17.84 -6.30 -2.08
CA GLY A 78 -19.02 -7.13 -1.82
C GLY A 78 -18.74 -8.42 -1.01
N ILE A 79 -17.49 -8.67 -0.61
CA ILE A 79 -17.12 -9.79 0.25
C ILE A 79 -17.18 -9.32 1.71
N ALA A 80 -18.08 -9.90 2.49
CA ALA A 80 -18.16 -9.62 3.92
C ALA A 80 -16.87 -9.99 4.66
N ALA A 81 -16.58 -9.31 5.78
CA ALA A 81 -15.41 -9.57 6.61
C ALA A 81 -15.29 -11.05 6.99
N THR A 82 -14.19 -11.68 6.59
CA THR A 82 -13.97 -13.13 6.79
C THR A 82 -13.17 -13.44 8.05
N GLY A 83 -12.53 -12.44 8.65
CA GLY A 83 -11.61 -12.62 9.79
C GLY A 83 -10.28 -13.28 9.44
N LYS A 84 -10.05 -13.63 8.17
CA LYS A 84 -8.83 -14.29 7.72
C LYS A 84 -7.65 -13.32 7.64
N GLU A 85 -6.47 -13.82 7.96
CA GLU A 85 -5.22 -13.14 7.63
C GLU A 85 -4.89 -13.37 6.16
N VAL A 86 -4.36 -12.35 5.49
CA VAL A 86 -3.90 -12.41 4.11
C VAL A 86 -2.47 -11.90 3.99
N SER A 87 -1.75 -12.45 3.03
CA SER A 87 -0.38 -12.05 2.67
C SER A 87 -0.26 -12.08 1.15
N VAL A 88 -0.07 -10.93 0.53
CA VAL A 88 -0.19 -10.75 -0.93
C VAL A 88 1.00 -9.93 -1.45
N SER A 89 1.66 -10.43 -2.48
CA SER A 89 2.75 -9.70 -3.14
C SER A 89 2.24 -8.55 -3.99
N LEU A 90 3.00 -7.46 -4.02
CA LEU A 90 2.71 -6.29 -4.82
C LEU A 90 3.99 -5.58 -5.29
N MET A 91 3.83 -4.87 -6.41
CA MET A 91 4.82 -3.95 -6.98
C MET A 91 4.21 -2.57 -7.01
N LEU A 92 4.93 -1.57 -6.50
CA LEU A 92 4.57 -0.16 -6.58
C LEU A 92 5.67 0.59 -7.32
N ILE A 93 5.30 1.64 -8.03
CA ILE A 93 6.22 2.66 -8.52
C ILE A 93 5.66 4.00 -8.06
N TYR A 94 6.47 4.74 -7.30
CA TYR A 94 6.16 6.10 -6.88
C TYR A 94 6.97 7.08 -7.73
N GLU A 95 6.29 8.05 -8.34
CA GLU A 95 6.94 9.21 -8.95
C GLU A 95 6.98 10.36 -7.94
N ILE A 96 8.18 10.89 -7.71
CA ILE A 96 8.45 11.90 -6.70
C ILE A 96 8.77 13.22 -7.39
N GLN A 97 8.16 14.29 -6.89
CA GLN A 97 8.44 15.65 -7.29
C GLN A 97 8.46 16.53 -6.04
N ASP A 98 9.48 17.38 -5.90
CA ASP A 98 9.62 18.32 -4.79
C ASP A 98 9.48 17.67 -3.39
N GLY A 99 9.96 16.42 -3.26
CA GLY A 99 9.91 15.67 -2.00
C GLY A 99 8.53 15.08 -1.65
N ILE A 100 7.60 15.03 -2.61
CA ILE A 100 6.24 14.50 -2.46
C ILE A 100 5.96 13.44 -3.53
N ILE A 101 5.24 12.38 -3.15
CA ILE A 101 4.70 11.40 -4.10
C ILE A 101 3.55 12.07 -4.86
N HIS A 102 3.77 12.42 -6.12
CA HIS A 102 2.76 13.09 -6.94
C HIS A 102 1.98 12.11 -7.82
N LYS A 103 2.49 10.89 -7.99
CA LYS A 103 1.85 9.83 -8.77
C LYS A 103 2.32 8.45 -8.31
N HIS A 104 1.42 7.48 -8.38
CA HIS A 104 1.73 6.06 -8.19
C HIS A 104 1.26 5.21 -9.39
N TRP A 105 1.87 4.05 -9.52
CA TRP A 105 1.35 2.93 -10.28
C TRP A 105 1.59 1.66 -9.46
N MET A 106 0.67 0.69 -9.54
CA MET A 106 0.84 -0.55 -8.80
C MET A 106 0.15 -1.75 -9.44
N VAL A 107 0.67 -2.93 -9.09
CA VAL A 107 0.02 -4.23 -9.32
C VAL A 107 0.13 -5.03 -8.03
N ALA A 108 -0.96 -5.71 -7.66
CA ALA A 108 -1.00 -6.65 -6.56
C ALA A 108 -1.54 -7.99 -7.06
N ASP A 109 -1.14 -9.09 -6.42
CA ASP A 109 -1.66 -10.42 -6.71
C ASP A 109 -3.09 -10.58 -6.18
N GLN A 110 -4.05 -10.01 -6.91
CA GLN A 110 -5.47 -10.06 -6.56
C GLN A 110 -6.02 -11.48 -6.59
N PHE A 111 -5.45 -12.36 -7.42
CA PHE A 111 -5.86 -13.76 -7.47
C PHE A 111 -5.54 -14.46 -6.16
N ALA A 112 -4.31 -14.33 -5.66
CA ALA A 112 -3.91 -14.85 -4.35
C ALA A 112 -4.78 -14.26 -3.22
N LEU A 113 -5.12 -12.97 -3.28
CA LEU A 113 -6.03 -12.36 -2.30
C LEU A 113 -7.39 -13.06 -2.30
N MET A 114 -8.02 -13.22 -3.47
CA MET A 114 -9.33 -13.85 -3.59
C MET A 114 -9.33 -15.33 -3.15
N GLN A 115 -8.24 -16.06 -3.43
CA GLN A 115 -8.04 -17.42 -2.93
C GLN A 115 -7.93 -17.46 -1.40
N GLN A 116 -7.13 -16.58 -0.80
CA GLN A 116 -6.96 -16.53 0.65
C GLN A 116 -8.27 -16.13 1.36
N LEU A 117 -9.05 -15.23 0.76
CA LEU A 117 -10.40 -14.91 1.25
C LEU A 117 -11.38 -16.07 1.10
N GLY A 118 -11.11 -17.04 0.23
CA GLY A 118 -11.94 -18.23 -0.01
C GLY A 118 -13.05 -18.01 -1.03
N VAL A 119 -12.90 -16.99 -1.89
CA VAL A 119 -13.84 -16.68 -2.97
C VAL A 119 -13.53 -17.52 -4.21
N ILE A 120 -12.25 -17.78 -4.46
CA ILE A 120 -11.74 -18.56 -5.57
C ILE A 120 -10.97 -19.78 -5.01
N LYS A 121 -11.01 -20.91 -5.72
CA LYS A 121 -10.25 -22.11 -5.40
C LYS A 121 -8.99 -22.17 -6.26
#